data_AF-A0A855LG34-F1
#
_entry.id   AF-A0A855LG34-F1
#
_cell.length_a   1.000
_cell.length_b   1.000
_cell.length_c   1.000
_cell.angle_alpha   90.00
_cell.angle_beta   90.00
_cell.angle_gamma   90.00
#
_symmetry.space_group_name_H-M   'P 1'
#
loop_
_entity.id
_entity.type
_entity.pdbx_description
1 polymer ?
#
loop_
_entity_poly.entity_id
_entity_poly.type
_entity_poly.pdbx_seq_one_letter_code
_entity_poly.pdbx_strand_id
1 'polypeptide(L)'
;RSEICFEHQPREYCVQAGETDLDFIARLAAEEGLLYTFEHRADGHTLVLTDRVGGLGTIGTHTDCPVIYQPMAGGDASEPALNRFHYTEQVRTAVQVQRDYTFTHPRY
;
A
#
# COMPACT_ATOMS: atom_id res chain seq x y z
N ARG A 1 -0.85 3.86 13.48
CA ARG A 1 -2.21 3.28 13.45
C ARG A 1 -2.17 2.03 12.58
N SER A 2 -2.82 0.94 12.99
CA SER A 2 -2.82 -0.34 12.25
C SER A 2 -4.24 -0.78 11.98
N GLU A 3 -4.54 -1.07 10.71
CA GLU A 3 -5.82 -1.53 10.20
C GLU A 3 -5.61 -2.82 9.41
N ILE A 4 -5.44 -3.91 10.14
CA ILE A 4 -5.17 -5.23 9.57
C ILE A 4 -6.50 -6.00 9.56
N CYS A 5 -6.92 -6.45 8.39
CA CYS A 5 -8.20 -7.12 8.16
C CYS A 5 -8.08 -8.64 8.00
N PHE A 6 -6.90 -9.14 7.64
CA PHE A 6 -6.60 -10.55 7.47
C PHE A 6 -5.75 -11.08 8.62
N GLU A 7 -5.79 -12.40 8.82
CA GLU A 7 -4.93 -13.05 9.81
C GLU A 7 -3.53 -13.25 9.22
N HIS A 8 -2.52 -12.67 9.87
CA HIS A 8 -1.11 -12.85 9.52
C HIS A 8 -0.48 -13.81 10.51
N GLN A 9 0.05 -14.92 10.00
CA GLN A 9 0.63 -15.96 10.85
C GLN A 9 1.94 -15.47 11.48
N PRO A 10 2.16 -15.73 12.79
CA PRO A 10 3.42 -15.36 13.43
C PRO A 10 4.56 -16.16 12.80
N ARG A 11 5.66 -15.46 12.49
CA ARG A 11 6.89 -16.11 12.02
C ARG A 11 7.54 -16.84 13.19
N GLU A 12 7.89 -18.12 12.99
CA GLU A 12 8.64 -18.90 13.98
C GLU A 12 10.04 -18.32 14.23
N TYR A 13 10.66 -17.76 13.18
CA TYR A 13 11.96 -17.12 13.24
C TYR A 13 12.05 -15.96 12.23
N CYS A 14 12.60 -14.83 12.66
CA CYS A 14 12.80 -13.65 11.81
C CYS A 14 14.08 -12.92 12.24
N VAL A 15 14.88 -12.48 11.27
CA VAL A 15 16.15 -11.78 11.52
C VAL A 15 16.31 -10.60 10.57
N GLN A 16 16.93 -9.53 11.07
CA GLN A 16 17.40 -8.38 10.29
C GLN A 16 18.90 -8.55 10.06
N ALA A 17 19.30 -8.83 8.82
CA ALA A 17 20.66 -9.24 8.50
C ALA A 17 21.31 -8.28 7.49
N GLY A 18 22.08 -7.31 7.98
CA GLY A 18 22.84 -6.39 7.11
C GLY A 18 21.98 -5.39 6.33
N GLU A 19 20.72 -5.20 6.74
CA GLU A 19 19.76 -4.26 6.14
C GLU A 19 19.37 -3.16 7.14
N THR A 20 18.92 -2.01 6.63
CA THR A 20 18.43 -0.92 7.49
C THR A 20 17.06 -1.27 8.08
N ASP A 21 16.66 -0.59 9.16
CA ASP A 21 15.35 -0.81 9.78
C ASP A 21 14.19 -0.57 8.79
N LEU A 22 14.35 0.41 7.89
CA LEU A 22 13.35 0.68 6.86
C LEU A 22 13.26 -0.45 5.84
N ASP A 23 14.40 -0.94 5.36
CA ASP A 23 14.44 -2.04 4.39
C ASP A 23 13.86 -3.32 5.01
N PHE A 24 14.17 -3.58 6.28
CA PHE A 24 13.62 -4.70 7.03
C PHE A 24 12.09 -4.65 7.08
N ILE A 25 11.52 -3.50 7.47
CA ILE A 25 10.06 -3.33 7.53
C ILE A 25 9.45 -3.42 6.13
N ALA A 26 10.07 -2.81 5.11
CA ALA A 26 9.57 -2.85 3.74
C ALA A 26 9.54 -4.28 3.19
N ARG A 27 10.58 -5.08 3.47
CA ARG A 27 10.65 -6.49 3.10
C ARG A 27 9.54 -7.31 3.76
N LEU A 28 9.38 -7.19 5.09
CA LEU A 28 8.31 -7.89 5.81
C LEU A 28 6.92 -7.46 5.34
N ALA A 29 6.73 -6.17 5.07
CA ALA A 29 5.47 -5.67 4.55
C ALA A 29 5.15 -6.26 3.17
N ALA A 30 6.14 -6.35 2.27
CA ALA A 30 5.97 -6.95 0.96
C ALA A 30 5.66 -8.46 1.03
N GLU A 31 6.30 -9.20 1.93
CA GLU A 31 6.03 -10.63 2.16
C GLU A 31 4.59 -10.88 2.65
N GLU A 32 4.08 -10.02 3.54
CA GLU A 32 2.74 -10.13 4.11
C GLU A 32 1.64 -9.45 3.28
N GLY A 33 2.00 -8.68 2.25
CA GLY A 33 1.03 -7.85 1.52
C GLY A 33 0.52 -6.63 2.31
N LEU A 34 1.31 -6.16 3.28
CA LEU A 34 1.04 -4.93 4.02
C LEU A 34 1.46 -3.70 3.20
N LEU A 35 0.66 -2.66 3.35
CA LEU A 35 0.80 -1.35 2.73
C LEU A 35 0.89 -0.32 3.85
N TYR A 36 1.63 0.76 3.62
CA TYR A 36 1.64 1.88 4.56
C TYR A 36 1.54 3.23 3.86
N THR A 37 0.99 4.20 4.59
CA THR A 37 0.92 5.60 4.19
C THR A 37 1.12 6.51 5.41
N PHE A 38 1.37 7.79 5.18
CA PHE A 38 1.46 8.79 6.23
C PHE A 38 0.26 9.73 6.18
N GLU A 39 -0.47 9.80 7.28
CA GLU A 39 -1.48 10.83 7.49
C GLU A 39 -0.77 12.07 8.06
N HIS A 40 -0.80 13.18 7.34
CA HIS A 40 -0.16 14.43 7.75
C HIS A 40 -1.18 15.40 8.34
N ARG A 41 -0.82 16.03 9.46
CA ARG A 41 -1.59 17.06 10.16
C ARG A 41 -0.67 18.22 10.52
N ALA A 42 -1.25 19.37 10.86
CA ALA A 42 -0.47 20.55 11.23
C ALA A 42 0.40 20.33 12.49
N ASP A 43 -0.02 19.42 13.37
CA ASP A 43 0.62 19.07 14.62
C ASP A 43 1.51 17.82 14.55
N GLY A 44 1.59 17.14 13.41
CA GLY A 44 2.43 15.95 13.26
C GLY A 44 2.04 15.04 12.09
N HIS A 45 2.57 13.82 12.10
CA HIS A 45 2.25 12.80 11.11
C HIS A 45 2.07 11.45 11.78
N THR A 46 1.22 10.60 11.21
CA THR A 46 0.94 9.26 11.71
C THR A 46 1.15 8.24 10.60
N LEU A 47 1.96 7.22 10.86
CA LEU A 47 2.06 6.05 10.01
C LEU A 47 0.77 5.22 10.12
N VAL A 48 0.16 4.94 8.98
CA VAL A 48 -1.00 4.05 8.83
C VAL A 48 -0.52 2.79 8.11
N LEU A 49 -0.72 1.63 8.74
CA LEU A 49 -0.39 0.32 8.19
C LEU A 49 -1.69 -0.45 7.91
N THR A 50 -1.85 -1.02 6.71
CA THR A 50 -3.08 -1.70 6.26
C THR A 50 -2.77 -2.84 5.29
N ASP A 51 -3.61 -3.87 5.25
CA ASP A 51 -3.58 -4.96 4.24
C ASP A 51 -4.67 -4.81 3.17
N ARG A 52 -5.39 -3.68 3.18
CA ARG A 52 -6.42 -3.34 2.20
C ARG A 52 -6.23 -1.96 1.63
N VAL A 53 -6.50 -1.84 0.33
CA VAL A 53 -6.48 -0.56 -0.39
C VAL A 53 -7.40 0.46 0.25
N GLY A 54 -8.58 0.04 0.75
CA GLY A 54 -9.51 0.95 1.44
C GLY A 54 -8.93 1.60 2.71
N GLY A 55 -7.97 0.95 3.39
CA GLY A 55 -7.31 1.50 4.56
C GLY A 55 -6.29 2.61 4.24
N LEU A 56 -5.98 2.85 2.95
CA LEU A 56 -5.15 3.98 2.53
C LEU A 56 -5.91 5.32 2.58
N GLY A 57 -7.23 5.28 2.76
CA GLY A 57 -8.09 6.45 2.84
C GLY A 57 -8.46 7.03 1.46
N THR A 58 -9.15 8.16 1.50
CA THR A 58 -9.61 8.90 0.32
C THR A 58 -8.91 10.26 0.24
N ILE A 59 -8.87 10.82 -0.97
CA ILE A 59 -8.38 12.19 -1.16
C ILE A 59 -9.44 13.15 -0.61
N GLY A 60 -9.07 13.97 0.37
CA GLY A 60 -9.93 15.01 0.96
C GLY A 60 -10.48 14.65 2.35
N THR A 61 -11.02 15.66 3.03
CA THR A 61 -11.57 15.56 4.40
C THR A 61 -13.02 15.07 4.43
N HIS A 62 -13.65 14.85 3.26
CA HIS A 62 -15.06 14.53 3.14
C HIS A 62 -15.28 13.21 2.40
N THR A 63 -16.26 12.44 2.84
CA THR A 63 -16.72 11.18 2.25
C THR A 63 -17.08 11.32 0.77
N ASP A 64 -17.53 12.52 0.36
CA ASP A 64 -17.82 12.89 -1.02
C ASP A 64 -16.92 14.07 -1.45
N CYS A 65 -15.71 13.76 -1.90
CA CYS A 65 -14.80 14.75 -2.48
C CYS A 65 -14.64 14.48 -3.98
N PRO A 66 -15.57 14.98 -4.83
CA PRO A 66 -15.44 14.82 -6.27
C PRO A 66 -14.22 15.61 -6.76
N VAL A 67 -13.31 14.92 -7.44
CA VAL A 67 -12.15 15.55 -8.07
C VAL A 67 -12.54 15.97 -9.48
N ILE A 68 -12.50 17.27 -9.76
CA ILE A 68 -12.88 17.84 -11.06
C ILE A 68 -11.78 17.55 -12.08
N TYR A 69 -12.17 17.19 -13.31
CA TYR A 69 -11.25 17.06 -14.44
C TYR A 69 -11.46 18.21 -15.44
N GLN A 70 -10.42 19.03 -15.62
CA GLN A 70 -10.41 20.18 -16.53
C GLN A 70 -9.20 20.09 -17.48
N PRO A 71 -9.35 19.53 -18.69
CA PRO A 71 -8.24 19.30 -19.62
C PRO A 71 -7.82 20.56 -20.40
N MET A 72 -8.60 21.64 -20.36
CA MET A 72 -8.31 22.84 -21.15
C MET A 72 -7.19 23.66 -20.52
N ALA A 73 -6.13 23.90 -21.30
CA ALA A 73 -5.06 24.82 -20.94
C ALA A 73 -5.47 26.25 -21.31
N GLY A 74 -6.11 26.97 -20.38
CA GLY A 74 -6.48 28.37 -20.59
C GLY A 74 -7.12 28.98 -19.35
N GLY A 75 -6.42 29.94 -18.73
CA GLY A 75 -6.83 30.61 -17.49
C GLY A 75 -6.49 29.81 -16.23
N ASP A 76 -6.52 30.49 -15.08
CA ASP A 76 -6.44 29.84 -13.78
C ASP A 76 -7.78 29.17 -13.47
N ALA A 77 -7.73 27.90 -13.05
CA ALA A 77 -8.92 27.22 -12.56
C ALA A 77 -9.40 27.90 -11.26
N SER A 78 -10.71 28.15 -11.16
CA SER A 78 -11.32 28.74 -9.95
C SER A 78 -11.22 27.84 -8.72
N GLU A 79 -11.06 26.53 -8.94
CA GLU A 79 -10.95 25.51 -7.90
C GLU A 79 -9.95 24.43 -8.32
N PRO A 80 -9.40 23.64 -7.37
CA PRO A 80 -8.46 22.56 -7.68
C PRO A 80 -9.07 21.52 -8.63
N ALA A 81 -8.39 21.23 -9.73
CA ALA A 81 -8.82 20.26 -10.73
C ALA A 81 -7.64 19.47 -11.33
N LEU A 82 -7.90 18.23 -11.75
CA LEU A 82 -6.98 17.42 -12.55
C LEU A 82 -6.96 17.96 -13.98
N ASN A 83 -5.77 18.21 -14.52
CA ASN A 83 -5.60 18.69 -15.89
C ASN A 83 -5.19 17.59 -16.87
N ARG A 84 -4.82 16.41 -16.36
CA ARG A 84 -4.33 15.30 -17.16
C ARG A 84 -4.66 13.98 -16.50
N PHE A 85 -5.05 13.02 -17.33
CA PHE A 85 -5.27 11.63 -16.95
C PHE A 85 -4.58 10.73 -17.97
N HIS A 86 -3.80 9.76 -17.48
CA HIS A 86 -3.13 8.77 -18.30
C HIS A 86 -3.53 7.37 -17.85
N TYR A 87 -3.96 6.54 -18.80
CA TYR A 87 -4.27 5.15 -18.57
C TYR A 87 -3.23 4.27 -19.26
N THR A 88 -2.75 3.24 -18.57
CA THR A 88 -1.77 2.29 -19.10
C THR A 88 -2.16 0.88 -18.70
N GLU A 89 -2.05 -0.05 -19.65
CA GLU A 89 -2.20 -1.48 -19.41
C GLU A 89 -0.86 -2.18 -19.62
N GLN A 90 -0.61 -3.23 -18.83
CA GLN A 90 0.61 -4.00 -18.93
C GLN A 90 0.29 -5.48 -18.76
N VAL A 91 0.74 -6.32 -19.71
CA VAL A 91 0.62 -7.78 -19.59
C VAL A 91 1.54 -8.27 -18.47
N ARG A 92 1.00 -9.09 -17.56
CA ARG A 92 1.71 -9.61 -16.38
C ARG A 92 1.36 -11.09 -16.16
N THR A 93 2.19 -11.77 -15.38
CA THR A 93 1.93 -13.14 -14.94
C THR A 93 0.67 -13.18 -14.08
N ALA A 94 -0.29 -14.01 -14.47
CA ALA A 94 -1.55 -14.19 -13.74
C ALA A 94 -1.48 -15.29 -12.66
N VAL A 95 -0.49 -16.18 -12.73
CA VAL A 95 -0.39 -17.35 -11.85
C VAL A 95 1.03 -17.50 -11.33
N GLN A 96 1.16 -17.58 -10.00
CA GLN A 96 2.38 -17.93 -9.31
C GLN A 96 2.13 -19.22 -8.50
N VAL A 97 3.07 -20.16 -8.56
CA VAL A 97 3.03 -21.40 -7.78
C VAL A 97 4.27 -21.44 -6.89
N GLN A 98 4.06 -21.56 -5.59
CA GLN A 98 5.13 -21.67 -4.59
C GLN A 98 5.09 -23.07 -3.95
N ARG A 99 6.27 -23.61 -3.63
CA ARG A 99 6.44 -24.86 -2.89
C ARG A 99 7.51 -24.64 -1.84
N ASP A 100 7.30 -25.25 -0.68
CA ASP A 100 8.25 -25.24 0.42
C ASP A 100 8.34 -26.64 1.03
N TYR A 101 9.45 -26.92 1.72
CA TYR A 101 9.70 -28.20 2.37
C TYR A 101 9.68 -28.05 3.89
N THR A 102 8.90 -28.89 4.55
CA THR A 102 8.86 -28.95 6.01
C THR A 102 9.35 -30.31 6.49
N PHE A 103 10.44 -30.35 7.25
CA PHE A 103 11.02 -31.60 7.77
C PHE A 103 10.09 -32.37 8.72
N THR A 104 9.13 -31.70 9.35
CA THR A 104 8.11 -32.34 10.19
C THR A 104 7.08 -33.14 9.37
N HIS A 105 6.96 -32.86 8.07
CA HIS A 105 6.04 -33.53 7.15
C HIS A 105 6.71 -33.80 5.78
N PRO A 106 7.72 -34.70 5.70
CA PRO A 106 8.62 -34.82 4.54
C PRO A 106 8.01 -35.51 3.31
N ARG A 107 6.77 -36.02 3.41
CA ARG A 107 6.05 -36.70 2.32
C ARG A 107 5.02 -35.82 1.61
N TYR A 108 4.88 -34.57 2.07
CA TYR A 108 4.07 -33.55 1.39
C TYR A 108 4.87 -32.90 0.26
#